data_AF-A0A376FE60-F1
#
_entry.id   AF-A0A376FE60-F1
#
_cell.length_a   1.000
_cell.length_b   1.000
_cell.length_c   1.000
_cell.angle_alpha   90.00
_cell.angle_beta   90.00
_cell.angle_gamma   90.00
#
_symmetry.space_group_name_H-M   'P 1'
#
loop_
_entity.id
_entity.type
_entity.pdbx_description
1 polymer ?
#
loop_
_entity_poly.entity_id
_entity_poly.type
_entity_poly.pdbx_seq_one_letter_code
_entity_poly.pdbx_strand_id
1 'polypeptide(L)' 'MLLTTWAVATLNPSILGMIETLGGPVIAMILFLMPMYAIQKVPAMRKYSGHVSNVFVVIMGLIAISAIFYSLYTMF' A
#
# COMPACT_ATOMS: atom_id res chain seq x y z
N MET A 1 -9.48 25.32 8.52
CA MET A 1 -8.94 24.09 9.13
C MET A 1 -8.46 23.11 8.06
N LEU A 2 -9.30 22.60 7.16
CA LEU A 2 -8.87 21.57 6.19
C LEU A 2 -7.70 22.03 5.28
N LEU A 3 -7.83 23.19 4.61
CA LEU A 3 -6.78 23.76 3.76
C LEU A 3 -5.49 24.12 4.53
N THR A 4 -5.63 24.68 5.73
CA THR A 4 -4.50 25.07 6.57
C THR A 4 -3.73 23.84 7.08
N THR A 5 -4.42 22.75 7.44
CA THR A 5 -3.77 21.53 7.91
C THR A 5 -3.10 20.77 6.77
N TRP A 6 -3.71 20.73 5.58
CA TRP A 6 -3.12 20.14 4.38
C TRP A 6 -1.83 20.85 3.96
N ALA A 7 -1.83 22.19 3.93
CA ALA A 7 -0.65 22.98 3.59
C ALA A 7 0.50 22.73 4.59
N VAL A 8 0.20 22.74 5.90
CA VAL A 8 1.21 22.48 6.94
C VAL A 8 1.74 21.05 6.87
N ALA A 9 0.89 20.06 6.63
CA ALA A 9 1.31 18.66 6.49
C ALA A 9 2.20 18.43 5.26
N THR A 10 1.96 19.17 4.16
CA THR A 10 2.76 19.05 2.94
C THR A 10 4.13 19.73 3.08
N LEU A 11 4.18 20.87 3.78
CA LEU A 11 5.42 21.63 3.99
C LEU A 11 6.29 21.08 5.12
N ASN A 12 5.73 20.33 6.05
CA ASN A 12 6.47 19.77 7.18
C ASN A 12 6.79 18.28 6.95
N PRO A 13 8.03 17.94 6.55
CA PRO A 13 8.40 16.56 6.22
C PRO A 13 8.26 15.58 7.40
N SER A 14 8.25 16.06 8.64
CA SER A 14 8.02 15.20 9.81
C SER A 14 6.58 14.66 9.89
N ILE A 15 5.59 15.49 9.55
CA ILE A 15 4.17 15.10 9.56
C ILE A 15 3.89 14.15 8.39
N LEU A 16 4.43 14.47 7.22
CA LEU A 16 4.32 13.62 6.04
C LEU A 16 4.95 12.24 6.30
N GLY A 17 6.17 12.20 6.85
CA GLY A 17 6.83 10.94 7.22
C GLY A 17 6.07 10.14 8.28
N MET A 18 5.42 10.82 9.24
CA MET A 18 4.56 10.14 10.24
C MET A 18 3.32 9.50 9.59
N ILE A 19 2.73 10.16 8.58
CA ILE A 19 1.60 9.61 7.80
C ILE A 19 2.08 8.43 6.95
N GLU A 20 3.24 8.53 6.31
CA GLU A 20 3.79 7.47 5.46
C GLU A 20 4.19 6.23 6.27
N THR A 21 4.78 6.39 7.45
CA THR A 21 5.19 5.26 8.31
C THR A 21 3.99 4.51 8.88
N LEU A 22 2.93 5.20 9.27
CA LEU A 22 1.72 4.58 9.83
C LEU A 22 0.75 4.11 8.74
N GLY A 23 0.52 4.92 7.72
CA GLY A 23 -0.46 4.69 6.67
C GLY A 23 0.08 3.87 5.50
N GLY A 24 1.35 4.03 5.15
CA GLY A 24 1.98 3.37 4.01
C GLY A 24 1.83 1.85 4.03
N PRO A 25 2.24 1.15 5.11
CA PRO A 25 2.12 -0.31 5.18
C PRO A 25 0.68 -0.79 5.05
N VAL A 26 -0.26 -0.11 5.72
CA VAL A 26 -1.68 -0.48 5.74
C VAL A 26 -2.32 -0.27 4.36
N ILE A 27 -2.08 0.88 3.74
CA ILE A 27 -2.62 1.21 2.41
C ILE A 27 -2.06 0.26 1.36
N ALA A 28 -0.75 -0.05 1.40
CA ALA A 28 -0.14 -1.00 0.47
C ALA A 28 -0.73 -2.42 0.61
N MET A 29 -0.95 -2.90 1.84
CA MET A 29 -1.60 -4.20 2.06
C MET A 29 -3.03 -4.23 1.52
N ILE A 30 -3.80 -3.15 1.71
CA ILE A 30 -5.17 -3.07 1.21
C ILE A 30 -5.20 -2.99 -0.32
N LEU A 31 -4.33 -2.18 -0.93
CA LEU A 31 -4.35 -1.99 -2.39
C LEU A 31 -3.78 -3.20 -3.15
N PHE A 32 -2.75 -3.86 -2.63
CA PHE A 32 -2.07 -4.93 -3.36
C PHE A 32 -2.42 -6.34 -2.86
N LEU A 33 -2.48 -6.58 -1.55
CA LEU A 33 -2.71 -7.92 -1.00
C LEU A 33 -4.19 -8.29 -0.96
N MET A 34 -5.07 -7.37 -0.54
CA MET A 34 -6.50 -7.62 -0.40
C MET A 34 -7.17 -8.10 -1.69
N PRO A 35 -7.00 -7.45 -2.87
CA PRO A 35 -7.65 -7.93 -4.09
C PRO A 35 -7.16 -9.32 -4.50
N MET A 36 -5.87 -9.59 -4.34
CA MET A 36 -5.27 -10.88 -4.66
C MET A 36 -5.78 -12.00 -3.74
N TYR A 37 -5.89 -11.71 -2.45
CA TYR A 37 -6.50 -12.62 -1.48
C TYR A 37 -8.00 -12.86 -1.77
N ALA A 38 -8.73 -11.81 -2.14
CA ALA A 38 -10.15 -11.88 -2.43
C ALA A 38 -10.44 -12.76 -3.67
N ILE A 39 -9.62 -12.66 -4.72
CA ILE A 39 -9.73 -13.50 -5.93
C ILE A 39 -9.56 -14.99 -5.61
N GLN A 40 -8.68 -15.35 -4.66
CA GLN A 40 -8.47 -16.74 -4.25
C GLN A 40 -9.57 -17.26 -3.33
N LYS A 41 -10.07 -16.43 -2.41
CA LYS A 41 -11.04 -16.84 -1.38
C LYS A 41 -12.49 -16.82 -1.86
N VAL A 42 -12.84 -15.95 -2.79
CA VAL A 42 -14.22 -15.81 -3.28
C VAL A 42 -14.38 -16.62 -4.57
N PRO A 43 -15.16 -17.72 -4.58
CA PRO A 43 -15.32 -18.58 -5.74
C PRO A 43 -15.94 -17.85 -6.95
N ALA A 44 -16.79 -16.84 -6.72
CA ALA A 44 -17.34 -15.99 -7.77
C ALA A 44 -16.28 -15.12 -8.49
N MET A 45 -15.15 -14.83 -7.83
CA MET A 45 -14.04 -14.06 -8.41
C MET A 45 -12.95 -14.93 -9.04
N ARG A 46 -13.01 -16.27 -8.91
CA ARG A 46 -12.07 -17.19 -9.56
C ARG A 46 -12.08 -17.12 -11.09
N LYS A 47 -13.15 -16.60 -11.70
CA LYS A 47 -13.20 -16.28 -13.14
C LYS A 47 -12.12 -15.28 -13.56
N TYR A 48 -11.68 -14.42 -12.64
CA TYR A 48 -10.56 -13.49 -12.86
C TYR A 48 -9.22 -14.08 -12.42
N SER A 49 -9.20 -15.24 -11.75
CA SER A 49 -7.97 -15.95 -11.40
C SER A 49 -7.35 -16.56 -12.66
N GLY A 50 -6.05 -16.35 -12.86
CA GLY A 50 -5.30 -16.88 -14.01
C GLY A 50 -4.83 -15.82 -15.03
N HIS A 51 -5.26 -14.56 -14.91
CA HIS A 51 -4.70 -13.50 -15.75
C HIS A 51 -3.28 -13.15 -15.30
N VAL A 52 -2.37 -12.94 -16.25
CA VAL A 52 -0.98 -12.50 -15.99
C VAL A 52 -0.95 -11.21 -15.15
N SER A 53 -1.98 -10.37 -15.28
CA SER A 53 -2.18 -9.16 -14.47
C SER A 53 -2.18 -9.45 -12.96
N ASN A 54 -2.75 -10.57 -12.51
CA ASN A 54 -2.75 -10.94 -11.09
C ASN A 54 -1.32 -11.20 -10.57
N VAL A 55 -0.50 -11.88 -11.36
CA VAL A 55 0.90 -12.15 -10.99
C VAL A 55 1.68 -10.83 -10.95
N PHE A 56 1.46 -9.94 -11.92
CA PHE A 56 2.05 -8.61 -11.94
C PHE A 56 1.69 -7.79 -10.69
N VAL A 57 0.41 -7.76 -10.30
CA VAL A 57 -0.05 -7.04 -9.11
C VAL A 57 0.57 -7.60 -7.82
N VAL A 58 0.71 -8.93 -7.69
CA VAL A 58 1.38 -9.54 -6.54
C VAL A 58 2.86 -9.16 -6.48
N ILE A 59 3.57 -9.21 -7.61
CA ILE A 59 5.00 -8.85 -7.68
C ILE A 59 5.20 -7.37 -7.34
N MET A 60 4.42 -6.47 -7.95
CA MET A 60 4.48 -5.04 -7.64
C MET A 60 4.11 -4.75 -6.18
N GLY A 61 3.12 -5.47 -5.65
CA GLY A 61 2.75 -5.41 -4.25
C GLY A 61 3.90 -5.81 -3.31
N LEU A 62 4.59 -6.91 -3.62
CA LEU A 62 5.76 -7.35 -2.86
C LEU A 62 6.91 -6.35 -2.92
N ILE A 63 7.17 -5.73 -4.08
CA ILE A 63 8.17 -4.67 -4.23
C ILE A 63 7.78 -3.45 -3.39
N ALA A 64 6.52 -3.01 -3.45
CA ALA A 64 6.02 -1.88 -2.68
C ALA A 64 6.10 -2.12 -1.17
N ILE A 65 5.70 -3.30 -0.72
CA ILE A 65 5.81 -3.71 0.69
C ILE A 65 7.28 -3.74 1.11
N SER A 66 8.17 -4.30 0.30
CA SER A 66 9.61 -4.33 0.58
C SER A 66 10.21 -2.93 0.69
N ALA A 67 9.82 -2.00 -0.19
CA ALA A 67 10.25 -0.61 -0.14
C ALA A 67 9.77 0.11 1.14
N ILE A 68 8.52 -0.14 1.54
CA ILE A 68 7.95 0.42 2.78
C ILE A 68 8.65 -0.17 4.01
N PHE A 69 8.86 -1.48 4.06
CA PHE A 69 9.60 -2.12 5.14
C PHE A 69 11.04 -1.63 5.22
N TYR A 70 11.71 -1.43 4.08
CA TYR A 70 13.06 -0.86 4.03
C TYR A 70 13.08 0.59 4.53
N SER A 71 12.10 1.40 4.12
CA SER A 71 11.93 2.77 4.62
C SER A 71 11.70 2.78 6.14
N LEU A 72 10.83 1.90 6.65
CA LEU A 72 10.57 1.75 8.07
C LEU A 72 11.81 1.31 8.85
N TYR A 73 12.57 0.34 8.33
CA TYR A 73 13.81 -0.15 8.94
C TYR A 73 14.92 0.89 8.92
N THR A 74 15.03 1.69 7.85
CA THR A 74 16.03 2.77 7.75
C THR A 74 15.67 3.97 8.64
N MET A 75 14.40 4.14 8.99
CA MET A 75 13.91 5.21 9.85
C MET A 75 14.02 4.90 11.35
N PHE A 76 14.18 3.62 11.73
CA PHE A 76 14.50 3.17 13.09
C PHE A 76 16.01 3.07 13.30
#